data_AF-A0A922I0D5-F1
#
_entry.id   AF-A0A922I0D5-F1
#
_cell.length_a   1.000
_cell.length_b   1.000
_cell.length_c   1.000
_cell.angle_alpha   90.00
_cell.angle_beta   90.00
_cell.angle_gamma   90.00
#
_symmetry.space_group_name_H-M   'P 1'
#
loop_
_entity.id
_entity.type
_entity.pdbx_description
1 polymer ?
#
loop_
_entity_poly.entity_id
_entity_poly.type
_entity_poly.pdbx_seq_one_letter_code
_entity_poly.pdbx_strand_id
1 'polypeptide(L)'
;MAHCYSQIEVDISSINGLLKNFTNDELDSILNDSSNERIESFIKDLPQVKTLECERERLIEENKKIAENNLSFESTYRIQRQELKKSYEECQYMKQEMDKKKSKLREFGRQHSLDTTLALMQAAMAEAEEASDEVANAFLRKEITIEEFLKDFNEKRKLFHMRRIKAEKMPEEIRNIQSSMPKPWRTAPAPPSLPFSQLSMSDRSSNENNPNPPYPTTNPFGFFPYPQNYQ
;
A
#
# COMPACT_ATOMS: atom_id res chain seq x y z
N MET A 1 13.69 12.07 32.07
CA MET A 1 12.47 11.78 32.87
C MET A 1 12.70 10.79 34.02
N ALA A 2 13.94 10.45 34.41
CA ALA A 2 14.21 9.48 35.49
C ALA A 2 14.86 10.10 36.75
N HIS A 3 15.00 11.43 36.82
CA HIS A 3 15.79 12.10 37.88
C HIS A 3 14.97 12.81 38.98
N CYS A 4 13.63 12.84 38.91
CA CYS A 4 12.82 13.57 39.91
C CYS A 4 12.04 12.69 40.90
N TYR A 5 12.14 11.36 40.83
CA TYR A 5 11.49 10.49 41.82
C TYR A 5 12.32 10.31 43.10
N SER A 6 13.57 10.78 43.12
CA SER A 6 14.51 10.58 44.23
C SER A 6 14.51 11.67 45.30
N GLN A 7 13.56 12.61 45.29
CA GLN A 7 13.55 13.75 46.20
C GLN A 7 12.16 14.06 46.78
N ILE A 8 11.40 13.00 47.07
CA ILE A 8 10.17 13.08 47.88
C ILE A 8 10.48 12.59 49.30
N GLU A 9 11.62 12.99 49.87
CA GLU A 9 11.81 12.95 51.31
C GLU A 9 11.51 14.35 51.83
N VAL A 10 10.44 14.46 52.62
CA VAL A 10 10.10 15.69 53.36
C VAL A 10 11.35 16.08 54.15
N ASP A 11 11.95 17.24 53.85
CA ASP A 11 13.14 17.66 54.59
C ASP A 11 12.72 18.21 55.95
N ILE A 12 12.63 17.29 56.90
CA ILE A 12 12.31 17.54 58.31
C ILE A 12 13.29 18.57 58.90
N SER A 13 14.51 18.69 58.36
CA SER A 13 15.50 19.69 58.78
C SER A 13 15.10 21.11 58.40
N SER A 14 14.57 21.30 57.19
CA SER A 14 14.02 22.57 56.72
C SER A 14 12.79 23.00 57.53
N ILE A 15 11.92 22.04 57.88
CA ILE A 15 10.75 22.28 58.74
C ILE A 15 11.18 22.70 60.14
N ASN A 16 12.10 21.95 60.75
CA ASN A 16 12.62 22.26 62.09
C ASN A 16 13.40 23.57 62.15
N GLY A 17 14.12 23.94 61.08
CA GLY A 17 14.81 25.22 60.97
C GLY A 17 13.84 26.41 60.93
N LEU A 18 12.68 26.22 60.30
CA LEU A 18 11.64 27.25 60.22
C LEU A 18 10.83 27.35 61.52
N LEU A 19 10.49 26.22 62.15
CA LEU A 19 9.78 26.15 63.44
C LEU A 19 10.57 26.78 64.59
N LYS A 20 11.90 26.75 64.56
CA LYS A 20 12.78 27.38 65.55
C LYS A 20 12.73 28.91 65.57
N ASN A 21 12.20 29.53 64.51
CA ASN A 21 12.12 30.99 64.40
C ASN A 21 10.84 31.56 65.01
N PHE A 22 9.93 30.71 65.49
CA PHE A 22 8.67 31.11 66.13
C PHE A 22 8.79 31.10 67.65
N THR A 23 8.03 31.98 68.31
CA THR A 23 7.93 32.03 69.77
C THR A 23 6.99 30.94 70.32
N ASN A 24 7.10 30.61 71.61
CA ASN A 24 6.27 29.56 72.23
C ASN A 24 4.77 29.85 72.10
N ASP A 25 4.37 31.12 72.27
CA ASP A 25 2.98 31.56 72.15
C ASP A 25 2.42 31.40 70.72
N GLU A 26 3.27 31.59 69.71
CA GLU A 26 2.92 31.40 68.30
C GLU A 26 2.79 29.91 67.95
N LEU A 27 3.68 29.07 68.50
CA LEU A 27 3.61 27.61 68.34
C LEU A 27 2.37 27.02 69.03
N ASP A 28 2.02 27.49 70.23
CA ASP A 28 0.80 27.10 70.93
C ASP A 28 -0.47 27.59 70.19
N SER A 29 -0.40 28.78 69.58
CA SER A 29 -1.50 29.28 68.74
C SER A 29 -1.67 28.46 67.46
N ILE A 30 -0.60 27.94 66.86
CA ILE A 30 -0.65 27.08 65.67
C ILE A 30 -1.16 25.68 66.04
N LEU A 31 -0.75 25.14 67.18
CA LEU A 31 -1.15 23.81 67.65
C LEU A 31 -2.63 23.73 68.06
N ASN A 32 -3.17 24.82 68.62
CA ASN A 32 -4.56 24.89 69.08
C ASN A 32 -5.55 25.34 67.98
N ASP A 33 -5.08 25.57 66.75
CA ASP A 33 -5.93 26.03 65.65
C ASP A 33 -6.76 24.87 65.07
N SER A 34 -8.04 24.79 65.44
CA SER A 34 -8.91 23.64 65.11
C SER A 34 -9.25 23.53 63.62
N SER A 35 -9.03 24.59 62.84
CA SER A 35 -9.27 24.64 61.39
C SER A 35 -8.04 24.20 60.57
N ASN A 36 -6.88 23.99 61.21
CA ASN A 36 -5.58 23.67 60.56
C ASN A 36 -5.10 24.67 59.49
N GLU A 37 -5.78 25.81 59.29
CA GLU A 37 -5.46 26.76 58.21
C GLU A 37 -4.05 27.35 58.33
N ARG A 38 -3.57 27.61 59.55
CA ARG A 38 -2.20 28.08 59.82
C ARG A 38 -1.14 27.02 59.52
N ILE A 39 -1.47 25.75 59.73
CA ILE A 39 -0.58 24.64 59.41
C ILE A 39 -0.53 24.44 57.89
N GLU A 40 -1.67 24.57 57.21
CA GLU A 40 -1.72 24.51 55.74
C GLU A 40 -0.98 25.67 55.07
N SER A 41 -1.09 26.90 55.58
CA SER A 41 -0.32 28.04 55.07
C SER A 41 1.18 27.83 55.29
N PHE A 42 1.55 27.31 56.47
CA PHE A 42 2.94 26.94 56.77
C PHE A 42 3.48 25.88 55.80
N ILE A 43 2.71 24.84 55.51
CA ILE A 43 3.09 23.79 54.55
C ILE A 43 3.21 24.37 53.13
N LYS A 44 2.27 25.23 52.70
CA LYS A 44 2.36 25.93 51.40
C LYS A 44 3.57 26.85 51.32
N ASP A 45 4.04 27.38 52.45
CA ASP A 45 5.19 28.25 52.50
C ASP A 45 6.54 27.54 52.43
N LEU A 46 6.57 26.22 52.64
CA LEU A 46 7.79 25.42 52.54
C LEU A 46 8.40 25.52 51.13
N PRO A 47 9.72 25.69 51.02
CA PRO A 47 10.41 25.85 49.73
C PRO A 47 10.24 24.62 48.83
N GLN A 48 10.10 23.43 49.44
CA GLN A 48 9.83 22.19 48.72
C GLN A 48 8.44 22.19 48.08
N VAL A 49 7.41 22.59 48.82
CA VAL A 49 6.02 22.66 48.34
C VAL A 49 5.88 23.72 47.25
N LYS A 50 6.50 24.90 47.43
CA LYS A 50 6.56 25.94 46.40
C LYS A 50 7.24 25.44 45.12
N THR A 51 8.35 24.72 45.24
CA THR A 51 9.06 24.14 44.08
C THR A 51 8.19 23.12 43.34
N LEU A 52 7.48 22.27 44.08
CA LEU A 52 6.56 21.27 43.52
C LEU A 52 5.36 21.93 42.84
N GLU A 53 4.76 22.97 43.44
CA GLU A 53 3.67 23.71 42.79
C GLU A 53 4.16 24.44 41.53
N CYS A 54 5.35 25.06 41.56
CA CYS A 54 5.94 25.66 40.34
C CYS A 54 6.22 24.61 39.25
N GLU A 55 6.71 23.42 39.61
CA GLU A 55 6.92 22.34 38.65
C GLU A 55 5.60 21.80 38.10
N ARG A 56 4.58 21.66 38.96
CA ARG A 56 3.23 21.28 38.55
C ARG A 56 2.65 22.29 37.55
N GLU A 57 2.73 23.59 37.84
CA GLU A 57 2.29 24.64 36.92
C GLU A 57 3.06 24.60 35.60
N ARG A 58 4.39 24.41 35.65
CA ARG A 58 5.24 24.25 34.46
C ARG A 58 4.79 23.05 33.61
N LEU A 59 4.51 21.90 34.23
CA LEU A 59 4.07 20.69 33.54
C LEU A 59 2.66 20.84 32.96
N ILE A 60 1.76 21.55 33.65
CA ILE A 60 0.42 21.87 33.15
C ILE A 60 0.54 22.74 31.90
N GLU A 61 1.36 23.80 31.94
CA GLU A 61 1.57 24.68 30.79
C GLU A 61 2.25 23.94 29.63
N GLU A 62 3.23 23.08 29.92
CA GLU A 62 3.87 22.23 28.92
C GLU A 62 2.88 21.26 28.26
N ASN A 63 2.06 20.59 29.07
CA ASN A 63 1.02 19.68 28.57
C ASN A 63 -0.02 20.42 27.72
N LYS A 64 -0.47 21.59 28.19
CA LYS A 64 -1.40 22.47 27.48
C LYS A 64 -0.82 22.89 26.12
N LYS A 65 0.43 23.33 26.09
CA LYS A 65 1.13 23.68 24.84
C LYS A 65 1.22 22.48 23.89
N ILE A 66 1.52 21.28 24.40
CA ILE A 66 1.56 20.06 23.58
C ILE A 66 0.16 19.74 23.03
N ALA A 67 -0.87 19.84 23.86
CA ALA A 67 -2.25 19.62 23.44
C ALA A 67 -2.67 20.62 22.35
N GLU A 68 -2.45 21.91 22.55
CA GLU A 68 -2.75 22.97 21.57
C GLU A 68 -2.00 22.74 20.24
N ASN A 69 -0.72 22.37 20.30
CA ASN A 69 0.04 22.01 19.12
C ASN A 69 -0.55 20.77 18.42
N ASN A 70 -0.89 19.71 19.15
CA ASN A 70 -1.51 18.51 18.58
C ASN A 70 -2.85 18.83 17.90
N LEU A 71 -3.68 19.66 18.52
CA LEU A 71 -4.94 20.16 17.96
C LEU A 71 -4.70 20.97 16.66
N SER A 72 -3.66 21.81 16.63
CA SER A 72 -3.30 22.57 15.43
C SER A 72 -2.90 21.66 14.26
N PHE A 73 -2.17 20.58 14.54
CA PHE A 73 -1.73 19.61 13.54
C PHE A 73 -2.82 18.65 13.09
N GLU A 74 -3.83 18.38 13.93
CA GLU A 74 -4.91 17.45 13.60
C GLU A 74 -5.64 17.85 12.30
N SER A 75 -5.95 19.13 12.15
CA SER A 75 -6.65 19.65 10.97
C SER A 75 -5.84 19.41 9.68
N THR A 76 -4.56 19.80 9.69
CA THR A 76 -3.66 19.67 8.54
C THR A 76 -3.36 18.20 8.23
N TYR A 77 -3.11 17.39 9.25
CA TYR A 77 -2.89 15.95 9.10
C TYR A 77 -4.11 15.25 8.50
N ARG A 78 -5.32 15.60 8.96
CA ARG A 78 -6.56 15.04 8.44
C ARG A 78 -6.77 15.39 6.96
N ILE A 79 -6.51 16.64 6.58
CA ILE A 79 -6.60 17.09 5.18
C ILE A 79 -5.59 16.34 4.31
N GLN A 80 -4.30 16.33 4.70
CA GLN A 80 -3.26 15.64 3.94
C GLN A 80 -3.52 14.14 3.81
N ARG A 81 -4.00 13.48 4.89
CA ARG A 81 -4.39 12.08 4.86
C ARG A 81 -5.54 11.82 3.89
N GLN A 82 -6.52 12.73 3.82
CA GLN A 82 -7.63 12.63 2.88
C GLN A 82 -7.17 12.83 1.43
N GLU A 83 -6.29 13.80 1.18
CA GLU A 83 -5.70 14.04 -0.14
C GLU A 83 -4.87 12.85 -0.61
N LEU A 84 -4.03 12.29 0.28
CA LEU A 84 -3.26 11.08 0.00
C LEU A 84 -4.17 9.90 -0.34
N LYS A 85 -5.24 9.69 0.45
CA LYS A 85 -6.21 8.63 0.19
C LYS A 85 -6.87 8.81 -1.17
N LYS A 86 -7.32 10.03 -1.49
CA LYS A 86 -7.93 10.35 -2.79
C LYS A 86 -6.97 10.09 -3.95
N SER A 87 -5.73 10.56 -3.84
CA SER A 87 -4.69 10.35 -4.86
C SER A 87 -4.37 8.86 -5.02
N TYR A 88 -4.28 8.11 -3.93
CA TYR A 88 -4.07 6.67 -3.96
C TYR A 88 -5.22 5.93 -4.65
N GLU A 89 -6.48 6.27 -4.33
CA GLU A 89 -7.67 5.71 -4.97
C GLU A 89 -7.69 6.02 -6.48
N GLU A 90 -7.34 7.25 -6.88
CA GLU A 90 -7.21 7.64 -8.28
C GLU A 90 -6.11 6.85 -9.00
N CYS A 91 -4.92 6.72 -8.39
CA CYS A 91 -3.84 5.89 -8.92
C CYS A 91 -4.25 4.43 -9.06
N GLN A 92 -4.98 3.89 -8.07
CA GLN A 92 -5.49 2.52 -8.12
C GLN A 92 -6.50 2.34 -9.25
N TYR A 93 -7.40 3.30 -9.44
CA TYR A 93 -8.35 3.31 -10.56
C TYR A 93 -7.62 3.36 -11.91
N MET A 94 -6.67 4.28 -12.08
CA MET A 94 -5.87 4.38 -13.31
C MET A 94 -5.08 3.09 -13.59
N LYS A 95 -4.52 2.47 -12.56
CA LYS A 95 -3.83 1.18 -12.69
C LYS A 95 -4.77 0.08 -13.17
N GLN A 96 -5.97 -0.02 -12.60
CA GLN A 96 -6.98 -0.99 -13.05
C GLN A 96 -7.37 -0.74 -14.51
N GLU A 97 -7.59 0.51 -14.91
CA GLU A 97 -7.90 0.86 -16.31
C GLU A 97 -6.74 0.53 -17.26
N MET A 98 -5.50 0.77 -16.84
CA MET A 98 -4.31 0.36 -17.58
C MET A 98 -4.24 -1.16 -17.73
N ASP A 99 -4.47 -1.92 -16.66
CA ASP A 99 -4.43 -3.38 -16.67
C ASP A 99 -5.53 -3.98 -17.55
N LYS A 100 -6.73 -3.37 -17.56
CA LYS A 100 -7.82 -3.72 -18.50
C LYS A 100 -7.39 -3.45 -19.94
N LYS A 101 -6.87 -2.27 -20.25
CA LYS A 101 -6.39 -1.92 -21.61
C LYS A 101 -5.27 -2.85 -22.06
N LYS A 102 -4.31 -3.16 -21.17
CA LYS A 102 -3.22 -4.11 -21.43
C LYS A 102 -3.74 -5.51 -21.70
N SER A 103 -4.76 -5.96 -20.97
CA SER A 103 -5.37 -7.27 -21.19
C SER A 103 -6.09 -7.32 -22.54
N LYS A 104 -6.89 -6.30 -22.89
CA LYS A 104 -7.50 -6.18 -24.23
C LYS A 104 -6.46 -6.16 -25.35
N LEU A 105 -5.35 -5.43 -25.16
CA LEU A 105 -4.26 -5.40 -26.13
C LEU A 105 -3.60 -6.78 -26.30
N ARG A 106 -3.41 -7.54 -25.20
CA ARG A 106 -2.90 -8.92 -25.27
C ARG A 106 -3.86 -9.86 -25.99
N GLU A 107 -5.16 -9.74 -25.72
CA GLU A 107 -6.18 -10.55 -26.40
C GLU A 107 -6.22 -10.26 -27.90
N PHE A 108 -6.24 -8.99 -28.28
CA PHE A 108 -6.16 -8.56 -29.68
C PHE A 108 -4.85 -9.04 -30.33
N GLY A 109 -3.72 -8.89 -29.63
CA GLY A 109 -2.43 -9.40 -30.07
C GLY A 109 -2.38 -10.92 -30.24
N ARG A 110 -3.12 -11.69 -29.42
CA ARG A 110 -3.23 -13.15 -29.55
C ARG A 110 -4.11 -13.54 -30.74
N GLN A 111 -5.26 -12.89 -30.92
CA GLN A 111 -6.16 -13.15 -32.05
C GLN A 111 -5.51 -12.80 -33.39
N HIS A 112 -4.78 -11.70 -33.43
CA HIS A 112 -4.09 -11.19 -34.62
C HIS A 112 -2.60 -11.50 -34.61
N SER A 113 -2.17 -12.51 -33.85
CA SER A 113 -0.79 -12.93 -33.89
C SER A 113 -0.47 -13.51 -35.27
N LEU A 114 0.74 -13.27 -35.74
CA LEU A 114 1.22 -13.80 -37.01
C LEU A 114 1.17 -15.34 -37.04
N ASP A 115 1.46 -15.97 -35.89
CA ASP A 115 1.39 -17.42 -35.72
C ASP A 115 -0.05 -17.94 -35.79
N THR A 116 -1.02 -17.22 -35.18
CA THR A 116 -2.46 -17.52 -35.29
C THR A 116 -2.91 -17.44 -36.75
N THR A 117 -2.45 -16.43 -37.48
CA THR A 117 -2.78 -16.24 -38.90
C THR A 117 -2.20 -17.37 -39.76
N LEU A 118 -0.98 -17.83 -39.46
CA LEU A 118 -0.37 -18.98 -40.12
C LEU A 118 -1.16 -20.27 -39.88
N ALA A 119 -1.54 -20.54 -38.63
CA ALA A 119 -2.34 -21.72 -38.29
C ALA A 119 -3.70 -21.72 -39.01
N LEU A 120 -4.37 -20.56 -39.08
CA LEU A 120 -5.62 -20.41 -39.85
C LEU A 120 -5.41 -20.63 -41.34
N MET A 121 -4.28 -20.16 -41.91
CA MET A 121 -3.94 -20.41 -43.31
C MET A 121 -3.71 -21.89 -43.60
N GLN A 122 -3.04 -22.61 -42.70
CA GLN A 122 -2.82 -24.05 -42.81
C GLN A 122 -4.13 -24.83 -42.70
N ALA A 123 -5.03 -24.43 -41.79
CA ALA A 123 -6.36 -25.01 -41.69
C ALA A 123 -7.18 -24.79 -42.98
N ALA A 124 -7.19 -23.58 -43.52
CA ALA A 124 -7.87 -23.27 -44.79
C ALA A 124 -7.24 -23.98 -46.00
N MET A 125 -5.94 -24.28 -45.96
CA MET A 125 -5.27 -25.11 -46.96
C MET A 125 -5.77 -26.56 -46.89
N ALA A 126 -5.80 -27.15 -45.68
CA ALA A 126 -6.31 -28.51 -45.47
C ALA A 126 -7.80 -28.64 -45.86
N GLU A 127 -8.63 -27.66 -45.52
CA GLU A 127 -10.04 -27.60 -45.92
C GLU A 127 -10.20 -27.55 -47.46
N ALA A 128 -9.32 -26.83 -48.16
CA ALA A 128 -9.34 -26.80 -49.63
C ALA A 128 -8.90 -28.13 -50.25
N GLU A 129 -7.98 -28.84 -49.59
CA GLU A 129 -7.56 -30.19 -49.99
C GLU A 129 -8.72 -31.19 -49.85
N GLU A 130 -9.34 -31.22 -48.67
CA GLU A 130 -10.50 -32.05 -48.37
C GLU A 130 -11.66 -31.79 -49.33
N ALA A 131 -11.97 -30.52 -49.62
CA ALA A 131 -13.00 -30.17 -50.59
C ALA A 131 -12.67 -30.63 -52.02
N SER A 132 -11.38 -30.67 -52.40
CA SER A 132 -10.97 -31.21 -53.70
C SER A 132 -11.07 -32.75 -53.74
N ASP A 133 -10.79 -33.41 -52.62
CA ASP A 133 -10.90 -34.86 -52.48
C ASP A 133 -12.37 -35.30 -52.41
N GLU A 134 -13.26 -34.50 -51.83
CA GLU A 134 -14.71 -34.73 -51.85
C GLU A 134 -15.25 -34.72 -53.28
N VAL A 135 -14.84 -33.75 -54.10
CA VAL A 135 -15.19 -33.69 -55.54
C VAL A 135 -14.63 -34.90 -56.29
N ALA A 136 -13.39 -35.32 -55.99
CA ALA A 136 -12.81 -36.53 -56.59
C ALA A 136 -13.59 -37.80 -56.20
N ASN A 137 -13.98 -37.92 -54.93
CA ASN A 137 -14.75 -39.05 -54.43
C ASN A 137 -16.16 -39.09 -55.05
N ALA A 138 -16.84 -37.95 -55.19
CA ALA A 138 -18.14 -37.86 -55.86
C ALA A 138 -18.06 -38.33 -57.32
N PHE A 139 -16.99 -37.98 -58.04
CA PHE A 139 -16.74 -38.48 -59.39
C PHE A 139 -16.54 -40.00 -59.43
N LEU A 140 -15.75 -40.56 -58.51
CA LEU A 140 -15.54 -42.02 -58.40
C LEU A 140 -16.83 -42.79 -58.10
N ARG A 141 -17.74 -42.16 -57.33
CA ARG A 141 -19.10 -42.69 -57.06
C ARG A 141 -20.08 -42.49 -58.22
N LYS A 142 -19.65 -41.84 -59.32
CA LYS A 142 -20.47 -41.47 -60.48
C LYS A 142 -21.66 -40.56 -60.14
N GLU A 143 -21.52 -39.75 -59.09
CA GLU A 143 -22.54 -38.79 -58.64
C GLU A 143 -22.53 -37.50 -59.48
N ILE A 144 -21.39 -37.18 -60.10
CA ILE A 144 -21.19 -36.00 -60.94
C ILE A 144 -20.69 -36.39 -62.34
N THR A 145 -20.97 -35.54 -63.32
CA THR A 145 -20.49 -35.71 -64.71
C THR A 145 -19.01 -35.37 -64.85
N ILE A 146 -18.39 -35.77 -65.96
CA ILE A 146 -16.97 -35.49 -66.19
C ILE A 146 -16.72 -34.00 -66.42
N GLU A 147 -17.66 -33.29 -67.06
CA GLU A 147 -17.60 -31.85 -67.26
C GLU A 147 -17.68 -31.09 -65.92
N GLU A 148 -18.57 -31.50 -65.02
CA GLU A 148 -18.69 -30.93 -63.67
C GLU A 148 -17.44 -31.19 -62.83
N PHE A 149 -16.94 -32.43 -62.86
CA PHE A 149 -15.70 -32.80 -62.16
C PHE A 149 -14.52 -31.93 -62.64
N LEU A 150 -14.30 -31.81 -63.94
CA LEU A 150 -13.19 -31.04 -64.48
C LEU A 150 -13.26 -29.56 -64.10
N LYS A 151 -14.46 -28.98 -64.03
CA LYS A 151 -14.63 -27.60 -63.62
C LYS A 151 -14.31 -27.42 -62.12
N ASP A 152 -14.99 -28.17 -61.26
CA ASP A 152 -14.94 -27.95 -59.81
C ASP A 152 -13.63 -28.44 -59.21
N PHE A 153 -13.08 -29.57 -59.68
CA PHE A 153 -11.81 -30.10 -59.19
C PHE A 153 -10.65 -29.16 -59.52
N ASN A 154 -10.59 -28.61 -60.73
CA ASN A 154 -9.55 -27.67 -61.12
C ASN A 154 -9.63 -26.36 -60.32
N GLU A 155 -10.84 -25.86 -60.06
CA GLU A 155 -11.03 -24.67 -59.22
C GLU A 155 -10.55 -24.90 -57.78
N LYS A 156 -10.95 -26.03 -57.17
CA LYS A 156 -10.55 -26.38 -55.80
C LYS A 156 -9.06 -26.67 -55.69
N ARG A 157 -8.46 -27.40 -56.64
CA ARG A 157 -7.01 -27.66 -56.67
C ARG A 157 -6.19 -26.40 -56.90
N LYS A 158 -6.66 -25.48 -57.75
CA LYS A 158 -6.03 -24.16 -57.92
C LYS A 158 -6.02 -23.38 -56.60
N LEU A 159 -7.15 -23.38 -55.89
CA LEU A 159 -7.25 -22.73 -54.57
C LEU A 159 -6.32 -23.38 -53.54
N PHE A 160 -6.29 -24.71 -53.48
CA PHE A 160 -5.38 -25.48 -52.63
C PHE A 160 -3.91 -25.12 -52.89
N HIS A 161 -3.44 -25.19 -54.14
CA HIS A 161 -2.05 -24.88 -54.48
C HIS A 161 -1.68 -23.43 -54.15
N MET A 162 -2.59 -22.48 -54.39
CA MET A 162 -2.37 -21.08 -53.99
C MET A 162 -2.24 -20.94 -52.46
N ARG A 163 -3.09 -21.62 -51.68
CA ARG A 163 -3.01 -21.59 -50.21
C ARG A 163 -1.76 -22.30 -49.69
N ARG A 164 -1.35 -23.41 -50.32
CA ARG A 164 -0.11 -24.14 -50.01
C ARG A 164 1.12 -23.25 -50.14
N ILE A 165 1.28 -22.58 -51.28
CA ILE A 165 2.40 -21.66 -51.52
C ILE A 165 2.39 -20.52 -50.48
N LYS A 166 1.22 -19.96 -50.18
CA LYS A 166 1.10 -18.91 -49.16
C LYS A 166 1.46 -19.41 -47.76
N ALA A 167 1.03 -20.61 -47.38
CA ALA A 167 1.34 -21.22 -46.09
C ALA A 167 2.84 -21.58 -45.96
N GLU A 168 3.50 -21.99 -47.05
CA GLU A 168 4.94 -22.28 -47.09
C GLU A 168 5.78 -21.00 -46.99
N LYS A 169 5.34 -19.90 -47.61
CA LYS A 169 6.08 -18.63 -47.64
C LYS A 169 5.86 -17.75 -46.41
N MET A 170 4.69 -17.82 -45.80
CA MET A 170 4.33 -16.97 -44.66
C MET A 170 5.31 -17.05 -43.47
N PRO A 171 5.86 -18.22 -43.05
CA PRO A 171 6.84 -18.30 -41.97
C PRO A 171 8.13 -17.50 -42.23
N GLU A 172 8.62 -17.50 -43.48
CA GLU A 172 9.81 -16.72 -43.89
C GLU A 172 9.54 -15.22 -43.70
N GLU A 173 8.34 -14.79 -44.08
CA GLU A 173 7.90 -13.40 -44.03
C GLU A 173 7.64 -12.94 -42.60
N ILE A 174 7.07 -13.80 -41.76
CA ILE A 174 6.91 -13.56 -40.33
C ILE A 174 8.28 -13.31 -39.68
N ARG A 175 9.28 -14.16 -39.98
CA ARG A 175 10.64 -13.99 -39.47
C ARG A 175 11.26 -12.67 -39.95
N ASN A 176 11.06 -12.31 -41.22
CA ASN A 176 11.54 -11.05 -41.77
C ASN A 176 10.92 -9.83 -41.06
N ILE A 177 9.60 -9.84 -40.85
CA ILE A 177 8.88 -8.79 -40.11
C ILE A 177 9.42 -8.67 -38.68
N GLN A 178 9.59 -9.80 -37.98
CA GLN A 178 10.13 -9.80 -36.61
C GLN A 178 11.57 -9.26 -36.55
N SER A 179 12.39 -9.50 -37.58
CA SER A 179 13.76 -8.97 -37.67
C SER A 179 13.83 -7.48 -38.04
N SER A 180 12.82 -6.97 -38.76
CA SER A 180 12.70 -5.58 -39.20
C SER A 180 12.00 -4.68 -38.19
N MET A 181 11.30 -5.27 -37.20
CA MET A 181 10.67 -4.52 -36.11
C MET A 181 11.74 -3.77 -35.30
N PRO A 182 11.61 -2.43 -35.16
CA PRO A 182 12.56 -1.66 -34.39
C PRO A 182 12.53 -2.14 -32.93
N LYS A 183 13.69 -2.53 -32.41
CA LYS A 183 13.88 -2.74 -30.97
C LYS A 183 13.41 -1.47 -30.25
N PRO A 184 12.62 -1.56 -29.17
CA PRO A 184 12.12 -0.37 -28.49
C PRO A 184 13.32 0.49 -28.08
N TRP A 185 13.32 1.74 -28.55
CA TRP A 185 14.40 2.72 -28.34
C TRP A 185 14.65 3.04 -26.87
N ARG A 186 13.76 2.62 -25.96
CA ARG A 186 13.96 2.69 -24.52
C ARG A 186 13.52 1.39 -23.84
N THR A 187 14.47 0.73 -23.19
CA THR A 187 14.18 -0.06 -21.99
C THR A 187 13.69 0.92 -20.92
N ALA A 188 12.50 0.66 -20.35
CA ALA A 188 12.03 1.43 -19.21
C ALA A 188 13.09 1.40 -18.10
N PRO A 189 13.49 2.55 -17.52
CA PRO A 189 14.37 2.57 -16.36
C PRO A 189 13.79 1.67 -15.27
N ALA A 190 14.66 0.98 -14.54
CA ALA A 190 14.22 0.23 -13.37
C ALA A 190 13.42 1.17 -12.43
N PRO A 191 12.27 0.73 -11.90
CA PRO A 191 11.52 1.57 -10.97
C PRO A 191 12.44 1.94 -9.79
N PRO A 192 12.40 3.19 -9.30
CA PRO A 192 13.20 3.59 -8.17
C PRO A 192 12.89 2.67 -6.98
N SER A 193 13.94 2.21 -6.29
CA SER A 193 13.79 1.44 -5.06
C SER A 193 13.09 2.33 -4.02
N LEU A 194 11.81 2.05 -3.77
CA LEU A 194 11.10 2.70 -2.67
C LEU A 194 11.75 2.26 -1.36
N PRO A 195 11.99 3.19 -0.41
CA PRO A 195 12.68 2.91 0.85
C PRO A 195 11.94 1.91 1.77
N PHE A 196 10.70 1.52 1.42
CA PHE A 196 9.83 0.68 2.24
C PHE A 196 9.42 -0.66 1.59
N SER A 197 9.94 -0.99 0.40
CA SER A 197 9.49 -2.19 -0.35
C SER A 197 9.97 -3.53 0.21
N GLN A 198 10.61 -3.60 1.38
CA GLN A 198 11.04 -4.87 1.97
C GLN A 198 9.93 -5.62 2.72
N LEU A 199 8.70 -5.09 2.81
CA LEU A 199 7.55 -5.87 3.29
C LEU A 199 6.87 -6.60 2.13
N SER A 200 7.58 -7.57 1.54
CA SER A 200 6.89 -8.63 0.82
C SER A 200 6.27 -9.57 1.84
N MET A 201 4.96 -9.77 1.75
CA MET A 201 4.29 -10.91 2.37
C MET A 201 4.92 -12.19 1.78
N SER A 202 5.82 -12.81 2.53
CA SER A 202 6.39 -14.12 2.22
C SER A 202 6.39 -14.98 3.46
N ASP A 203 5.86 -16.16 3.26
CA ASP A 203 5.64 -17.27 4.17
C ASP A 203 6.90 -17.64 5.00
N ARG A 204 6.70 -17.75 6.31
CA ARG A 204 7.31 -18.69 7.27
C ARG A 204 8.76 -19.16 7.05
N SER A 205 9.70 -18.68 7.87
CA SER A 205 10.61 -19.53 8.68
C SER A 205 11.52 -18.67 9.58
N SER A 206 11.81 -19.21 10.75
CA SER A 206 12.69 -18.70 11.81
C SER A 206 14.11 -18.36 11.33
N ASN A 207 14.58 -17.13 11.54
CA ASN A 207 15.90 -16.87 12.14
C ASN A 207 16.07 -15.38 12.52
N GLU A 208 16.83 -15.18 13.57
CA GLU A 208 17.07 -13.93 14.30
C GLU A 208 17.91 -12.91 13.52
N ASN A 209 17.81 -11.64 13.96
CA ASN A 209 18.59 -10.45 13.61
C ASN A 209 17.94 -9.45 12.64
N ASN A 210 17.03 -8.63 13.19
CA ASN A 210 16.62 -7.35 12.62
C ASN A 210 16.94 -6.23 13.65
N PRO A 211 17.70 -5.18 13.29
CA PRO A 211 18.09 -4.10 14.23
C PRO A 211 17.03 -3.00 14.39
N ASN A 212 15.77 -3.22 14.01
CA ASN A 212 14.73 -2.21 14.19
C ASN A 212 14.21 -2.18 15.64
N PRO A 213 14.03 -0.98 16.24
CA PRO A 213 13.52 -0.85 17.60
C PRO A 213 12.08 -1.40 17.68
N PRO A 214 11.74 -2.16 18.73
CA PRO A 214 10.42 -2.74 18.87
C PRO A 214 9.43 -1.63 19.22
N TYR A 215 8.43 -1.40 18.36
CA TYR A 215 7.22 -0.75 18.81
C TYR A 215 6.49 -1.72 19.77
N PRO A 216 6.00 -1.26 20.92
CA PRO A 216 5.28 -2.11 21.85
C PRO A 216 3.96 -2.57 21.19
N THR A 217 3.89 -3.85 20.82
CA THR A 217 2.66 -4.48 20.31
C THR A 217 1.72 -4.94 21.43
N THR A 218 2.07 -4.67 22.70
CA THR A 218 1.24 -5.01 23.85
C THR A 218 0.34 -3.82 24.17
N ASN A 219 -0.89 -3.87 23.68
CA ASN A 219 -1.95 -2.91 23.95
C ASN A 219 -2.45 -3.07 25.40
N PRO A 220 -2.13 -2.18 26.37
CA PRO A 220 -2.63 -2.26 27.73
C PRO A 220 -3.89 -1.39 27.94
N PHE A 221 -4.30 -0.64 26.90
CA PHE A 221 -5.43 0.27 26.96
C PHE A 221 -6.51 -0.23 26.01
N GLY A 222 -7.51 -0.89 26.61
CA GLY A 222 -8.78 -1.11 25.95
C GLY A 222 -9.39 0.20 25.47
N PHE A 223 -10.25 0.08 24.46
CA PHE A 223 -11.14 1.14 24.00
C PHE A 223 -11.74 1.92 25.18
N PHE A 224 -11.28 3.15 25.40
CA PHE A 224 -12.09 4.13 26.10
C PHE A 224 -12.83 4.96 25.04
N PRO A 225 -14.16 4.98 25.05
CA PRO A 225 -14.90 5.90 24.21
C PRO A 225 -14.60 7.34 24.66
N TYR A 226 -14.34 8.22 23.68
CA TYR A 226 -14.23 9.65 23.92
C TYR A 226 -15.53 10.16 24.59
N PRO A 227 -15.45 11.04 25.61
CA PRO A 227 -16.63 11.70 26.12
C PRO A 227 -17.22 12.59 25.02
N GLN A 228 -18.41 12.23 24.53
CA GLN A 228 -19.29 13.20 23.90
C GLN A 228 -19.64 14.21 24.99
N ASN A 229 -19.08 15.41 24.90
CA ASN A 229 -19.72 16.70 25.19
C ASN A 229 -18.62 17.76 25.33
N TYR A 230 -18.33 18.45 24.23
CA TYR A 230 -17.95 19.85 24.26
C TYR A 230 -18.88 20.55 23.27
N GLN A 231 -20.00 21.04 23.81
CA GLN A 231 -20.75 22.17 23.27
C GLN A 231 -20.44 23.37 24.17
#